data_AF-A0A845DYQ5-F1
#
_entry.id   AF-A0A845DYQ5-F1
#
_cell.length_a   1.000
_cell.length_b   1.000
_cell.length_c   1.000
_cell.angle_alpha   90.00
_cell.angle_beta   90.00
_cell.angle_gamma   90.00
#
_symmetry.space_group_name_H-M   'P 1'
#
loop_
_entity.id
_entity.type
_entity.pdbx_description
1 polymer ?
#
loop_
_entity_poly.entity_id
_entity_poly.type
_entity_poly.pdbx_seq_one_letter_code
_entity_poly.pdbx_strand_id
1 'polypeptide(L)'
;MNAFTAVTYDVCPHESLCEAMNRYEIEKEEDIEAAAARAAGQDVAPLVEVYQTPAGKEAGPLLYKTYRFEAYTCRCGEPRD
;
A
#
# COMPACT_ATOMS: atom_id res chain seq x y z
N MET A 1 0.37 22.36 1.86
CA MET A 1 -0.37 21.22 2.44
C MET A 1 0.36 19.95 2.07
N ASN A 2 0.51 19.02 3.00
CA ASN A 2 1.15 17.75 2.70
C ASN A 2 0.14 16.88 1.95
N ALA A 3 0.55 16.24 0.86
CA ALA A 3 -0.26 15.27 0.13
C ALA A 3 0.11 13.86 0.59
N PHE A 4 -0.85 12.94 0.55
CA PHE A 4 -0.59 11.54 0.86
C PHE A 4 -0.94 10.66 -0.34
N THR A 5 -0.13 9.63 -0.57
CA THR A 5 -0.33 8.67 -1.65
C THR A 5 -0.15 7.27 -1.09
N ALA A 6 -1.14 6.40 -1.27
CA ALA A 6 -1.01 4.97 -1.01
C ALA A 6 -0.48 4.27 -2.26
N VAL A 7 0.47 3.35 -2.08
CA VAL A 7 1.00 2.47 -3.11
C VAL A 7 0.71 1.04 -2.67
N THR A 8 0.00 0.28 -3.49
CA THR A 8 -0.27 -1.14 -3.27
C THR A 8 0.86 -1.99 -3.84
N TYR A 9 1.15 -3.10 -3.18
CA TYR A 9 2.19 -4.03 -3.60
C TYR A 9 1.66 -5.45 -3.61
N ASP A 10 1.97 -6.16 -4.69
CA ASP A 10 1.87 -7.61 -4.70
C ASP A 10 3.11 -8.19 -3.98
N VAL A 11 2.87 -9.12 -3.07
CA VAL A 11 3.92 -9.75 -2.27
C VAL A 11 3.72 -11.26 -2.26
N CYS A 12 4.68 -11.94 -2.88
CA CYS A 12 4.75 -13.39 -2.87
C CYS A 12 6.01 -13.83 -2.10
N PRO A 13 5.89 -14.34 -0.87
CA PRO A 13 7.05 -14.78 -0.10
C PRO A 13 7.74 -16.02 -0.71
N HIS A 14 7.01 -16.82 -1.48
CA HIS A 14 7.54 -18.03 -2.13
C HIS A 14 8.40 -17.72 -3.35
N GLU A 15 8.04 -16.71 -4.12
CA GLU A 15 8.77 -16.28 -5.32
C GLU A 15 9.70 -15.09 -5.04
N SER A 16 9.83 -14.67 -3.77
CA SER A 16 10.56 -13.46 -3.37
C SER A 16 10.12 -12.21 -4.15
N LEU A 17 8.81 -12.12 -4.45
CA LEU A 17 8.22 -11.04 -5.21
C LEU A 17 7.76 -9.92 -4.27
N CYS A 18 8.08 -8.68 -4.62
CA CYS A 18 7.53 -7.47 -4.00
C CYS A 18 7.47 -6.39 -5.07
N GLU A 19 6.33 -6.25 -5.72
CA GLU A 19 6.16 -5.36 -6.89
C GLU A 19 5.05 -4.34 -6.64
N ALA A 20 5.34 -3.07 -6.92
CA ALA A 20 4.35 -2.02 -6.83
C ALA A 20 3.30 -2.19 -7.93
N MET A 21 2.03 -2.12 -7.55
CA MET A 21 0.90 -2.30 -8.46
C MET A 21 0.32 -0.95 -8.88
N ASN A 22 -0.41 -0.30 -7.97
CA ASN A 22 -1.12 0.94 -8.25
C ASN A 22 -0.81 2.02 -7.22
N ARG A 23 -1.15 3.27 -7.57
CA ARG A 23 -1.02 4.44 -6.71
C ARG A 23 -2.37 5.12 -6.55
N TYR A 24 -2.68 5.52 -5.32
CA TYR A 24 -3.94 6.17 -4.95
C TYR A 24 -3.64 7.45 -4.18
N GLU A 25 -4.20 8.56 -4.63
CA GLU A 25 -4.18 9.81 -3.87
C GLU A 25 -5.15 9.70 -2.69
N ILE A 26 -4.70 10.09 -1.50
CA ILE A 26 -5.54 10.12 -0.30
C ILE A 26 -6.05 11.55 -0.14
N GLU A 27 -7.36 11.71 -0.23
CA GLU A 27 -8.04 12.99 -0.05
C GLU A 27 -7.77 13.54 1.36
N LYS A 28 -7.66 14.86 1.48
CA LYS A 28 -7.22 15.52 2.73
C LYS A 28 -8.10 15.22 3.94
N GLU A 29 -9.39 14.94 3.71
CA GLU A 29 -10.39 14.65 4.74
C GLU A 29 -10.58 13.14 4.98
N GLU A 30 -9.96 12.30 4.15
CA GLU A 30 -10.07 10.85 4.26
C GLU A 30 -9.11 10.32 5.33
N ASP A 31 -9.59 9.36 6.12
CA ASP A 31 -8.74 8.64 7.05
C ASP A 31 -7.73 7.77 6.29
N ILE A 32 -6.44 7.93 6.60
CA ILE A 32 -5.33 7.27 5.89
C ILE A 32 -5.44 5.74 5.99
N GLU A 33 -5.87 5.22 7.13
CA GLU A 33 -5.99 3.78 7.35
C GLU A 33 -7.16 3.20 6.55
N ALA A 34 -8.32 3.88 6.56
CA ALA A 34 -9.45 3.52 5.72
C ALA A 34 -9.11 3.57 4.22
N ALA A 35 -8.38 4.59 3.77
CA ALA A 35 -7.91 4.72 2.39
C ALA A 35 -6.97 3.56 2.00
N ALA A 36 -6.00 3.23 2.87
CA ALA A 36 -5.09 2.11 2.65
C ALA A 36 -5.81 0.76 2.61
N ALA A 37 -6.78 0.53 3.50
CA ALA A 37 -7.59 -0.68 3.52
C ALA A 37 -8.46 -0.83 2.25
N ARG A 38 -9.04 0.27 1.76
CA ARG A 38 -9.78 0.30 0.50
C ARG A 38 -8.87 -0.06 -0.68
N ALA A 39 -7.70 0.57 -0.77
CA ALA A 39 -6.72 0.28 -1.82
C ALA A 39 -6.26 -1.19 -1.79
N ALA A 40 -5.97 -1.72 -0.60
CA ALA A 40 -5.60 -3.12 -0.41
C ALA A 40 -6.71 -4.07 -0.89
N GLY A 41 -7.97 -3.80 -0.56
CA GLY A 41 -9.10 -4.62 -0.99
C GLY A 41 -9.40 -4.54 -2.49
N GLN A 42 -9.18 -3.37 -3.10
CA GLN A 42 -9.37 -3.16 -4.53
C GLN A 42 -8.35 -3.93 -5.38
N ASP A 43 -7.08 -3.89 -4.97
CA ASP A 43 -5.99 -4.55 -5.70
C ASP A 43 -5.69 -5.96 -5.21
N VAL A 44 -6.35 -6.42 -4.15
CA VAL A 44 -6.00 -7.66 -3.44
C VAL A 44 -4.52 -7.64 -3.04
N ALA A 45 -4.09 -6.52 -2.47
CA ALA A 45 -2.69 -6.26 -2.17
C ALA A 45 -2.37 -6.55 -0.69
N PRO A 46 -1.45 -7.48 -0.38
CA PRO A 46 -1.04 -7.78 1.00
C PRO A 46 -0.25 -6.67 1.68
N LEU A 47 0.29 -5.73 0.90
CA LEU A 47 1.12 -4.65 1.39
C LEU A 47 0.67 -3.33 0.78
N VAL A 48 0.53 -2.31 1.63
CA VAL A 48 0.27 -0.94 1.21
C VAL A 48 1.23 0.00 1.93
N GLU A 49 1.95 0.81 1.18
CA GLU A 49 2.80 1.87 1.72
C GLU A 49 2.18 3.22 1.46
N VAL A 50 2.03 4.02 2.50
CA VAL A 50 1.57 5.40 2.39
C VAL A 50 2.79 6.31 2.43
N TYR A 51 2.89 7.16 1.43
CA TYR A 51 3.90 8.18 1.30
C TYR A 51 3.29 9.55 1.57
N GLN A 52 4.05 10.40 2.24
CA GLN A 52 3.74 11.81 2.42
C GLN A 52 4.63 12.66 1.51
N THR A 53 4.02 13.51 0.69
CA THR A 53 4.71 14.55 -0.05
C THR A 53 4.65 15.85 0.76
N PRO A 54 5.76 16.32 1.33
CA PRO A 54 5.78 17.56 2.10
C PRO A 54 5.49 18.78 1.23
N ALA A 55 4.91 19.81 1.83
CA ALA A 55 4.63 21.09 1.18
C ALA A 55 5.94 21.89 0.94
N GLY A 56 6.75 21.45 0.00
CA GLY A 56 8.02 22.07 -0.37
C GLY A 56 8.68 21.21 -1.43
N LYS A 57 8.83 21.75 -2.65
CA LYS A 57 9.23 21.02 -3.88
C LYS A 57 10.63 20.38 -3.84
N GLU A 58 11.34 20.46 -2.72
CA GLU A 58 12.75 20.04 -2.60
C GLU A 58 12.93 18.65 -2.00
N ALA A 59 11.92 18.09 -1.32
CA ALA A 59 11.98 16.74 -0.76
C ALA A 59 11.04 15.79 -1.51
N GLY A 60 11.57 14.64 -1.92
CA GLY A 60 10.77 13.56 -2.52
C GLY A 60 9.72 12.98 -1.55
N PRO A 61 8.86 12.08 -2.02
CA PRO A 61 7.88 11.40 -1.16
C PRO A 61 8.60 10.65 -0.03
N LEU A 62 8.15 10.88 1.20
CA LEU A 62 8.67 10.23 2.39
C LEU A 62 7.73 9.12 2.82
N LEU A 63 8.25 7.92 3.10
CA LEU A 63 7.44 6.84 3.65
C LEU A 63 6.85 7.29 4.99
N TYR A 64 5.52 7.31 5.07
CA TYR A 64 4.78 7.72 6.26
C TYR A 64 4.40 6.52 7.12
N LYS A 65 3.78 5.50 6.51
CA LYS A 65 3.33 4.30 7.22
C LYS A 65 3.20 3.12 6.25
N THR A 66 3.45 1.92 6.75
CA THR A 66 3.25 0.67 6.02
C THR A 66 2.13 -0.13 6.67
N TYR A 67 1.24 -0.66 5.86
CA TYR A 67 0.11 -1.50 6.25
C TYR A 67 0.25 -2.88 5.63
N ARG A 68 0.02 -3.92 6.43
CA ARG A 68 0.05 -5.32 6.00
C ARG A 68 -1.32 -5.94 6.19
N PHE A 69 -1.78 -6.65 5.18
CA PHE A 69 -3.11 -7.24 5.12
C PHE A 69 -2.98 -8.74 4.87
N GLU A 70 -2.92 -9.52 5.95
CA GLU A 70 -2.75 -10.99 5.90
C GLU A 70 -3.85 -11.71 5.11
N ALA A 71 -5.03 -11.09 4.98
CA ALA A 71 -6.13 -11.60 4.18
C ALA A 71 -5.81 -11.70 2.68
N TYR A 72 -4.85 -10.89 2.21
CA TYR A 72 -4.46 -10.82 0.79
C TYR A 72 -3.07 -11.43 0.52
N THR A 73 -2.39 -11.97 1.54
CA THR A 73 -1.07 -12.60 1.38
C THR A 73 -1.15 -13.80 0.44
N CYS A 74 -0.19 -13.93 -0.49
CA CYS A 74 -0.09 -15.10 -1.36
C CYS A 74 0.05 -16.38 -0.53
N ARG A 75 -0.91 -17.29 -0.71
CA ARG A 75 -0.91 -18.65 -0.14
C ARG A 75 -0.48 -19.71 -1.16
N CYS A 76 0.19 -19.28 -2.21
CA CYS A 76 0.83 -20.14 -3.19
C CYS A 76 1.68 -21.21 -2.48
N GLY A 77 1.49 -22.49 -2.82
CA GLY A 77 2.22 -23.60 -2.17
C GLY A 77 1.64 -24.10 -0.85
N GLU A 78 0.63 -23.43 -0.27
CA GLU A 78 -0.14 -24.00 0.84
C GLU A 78 -1.16 -25.02 0.29
N PRO A 79 -1.33 -26.19 0.94
CA PRO A 79 -2.37 -27.12 0.57
C PRO A 79 -3.73 -26.45 0.73
N ARG A 80 -4.54 -26.50 -0.33
CA ARG A 80 -5.96 -26.13 -0.28
C ARG A 80 -6.69 -27.33 0.33
N ASP A 81 -7.13 -27.20 1.59
CA ASP A 81 -8.08 -28.15 2.22
C ASP A 81 -9.40 -28.21 1.43
#